data_AF-A0A958NXK3-F1
#
_entry.id   AF-A0A958NXK3-F1
#
_cell.length_a   1.000
_cell.length_b   1.000
_cell.length_c   1.000
_cell.angle_alpha   90.00
_cell.angle_beta   90.00
_cell.angle_gamma   90.00
#
_symmetry.space_group_name_H-M   'P 1'
#
loop_
_entity.id
_entity.type
_entity.pdbx_description
1 polymer ?
#
loop_
_entity_poly.entity_id
_entity_poly.type
_entity_poly.pdbx_seq_one_letter_code
_entity_poly.pdbx_strand_id
1 'polypeptide(L)'
;MRKIIFLLTGLLLSSPALAEYRAYQLVIVNETTGSEKRILSTFDHIQYRGYFGLAPGEQVFYEKSWMCYGNTSYHKPICPPPPELPPATGQKTNSRNRTRTHS
;
A
#
# COMPACT_ATOMS: atom_id res chain seq x y z
N MET A 1 29.00 -26.75 -29.28
CA MET A 1 27.60 -26.67 -29.78
C MET A 1 26.57 -27.10 -28.75
N ARG A 2 26.69 -28.26 -28.08
CA ARG A 2 25.72 -28.72 -27.06
C ARG A 2 25.47 -27.75 -25.88
N LYS A 3 26.50 -27.03 -25.41
CA LYS A 3 26.35 -25.99 -24.35
C LYS A 3 25.56 -24.75 -24.80
N ILE A 4 25.65 -24.38 -26.09
CA ILE A 4 24.92 -23.24 -26.67
C ILE A 4 23.43 -23.57 -26.78
N ILE A 5 23.11 -24.83 -27.13
CA ILE A 5 21.73 -25.31 -27.18
C ILE A 5 21.09 -25.20 -25.78
N PHE A 6 21.77 -25.67 -24.71
CA PHE A 6 21.24 -25.54 -23.35
C PHE A 6 21.02 -24.09 -22.90
N LEU A 7 21.90 -23.15 -23.29
CA LEU A 7 21.72 -21.72 -23.00
C LEU A 7 20.52 -21.11 -23.74
N LEU A 8 20.36 -21.44 -25.02
CA LEU A 8 19.23 -20.95 -25.83
C LEU A 8 17.89 -21.52 -25.35
N THR A 9 17.85 -22.80 -24.95
CA THR A 9 16.63 -23.41 -24.40
C THR A 9 16.25 -22.76 -23.06
N GLY A 10 17.22 -22.43 -22.21
CA GLY A 10 16.96 -21.72 -20.94
C GLY A 10 16.42 -20.31 -21.14
N LEU A 11 16.92 -19.58 -22.15
CA LEU A 11 16.48 -18.22 -22.45
C LEU A 11 15.04 -18.18 -23.01
N LEU A 12 14.63 -19.20 -23.76
CA LEU A 12 13.28 -19.28 -24.34
C LEU A 12 12.19 -19.66 -23.31
N LEU A 13 12.58 -20.12 -22.12
CA LEU A 13 11.66 -20.55 -21.05
C LEU A 13 11.36 -19.46 -20.01
N SER A 14 11.91 -18.24 -20.15
CA SER A 14 11.61 -17.16 -19.21
C SER A 14 10.22 -16.58 -19.47
N SER A 15 9.29 -16.76 -18.53
CA SER A 15 7.97 -16.12 -18.57
C SER A 15 8.08 -14.64 -18.12
N PRO A 16 7.33 -13.71 -18.74
CA PRO A 16 7.24 -12.34 -18.25
C PRO A 16 6.58 -12.34 -16.87
N ALA A 17 7.30 -11.85 -15.85
CA ALA A 17 6.72 -11.60 -14.54
C ALA A 17 5.77 -10.39 -14.63
N LEU A 18 4.51 -10.57 -14.24
CA LEU A 18 3.61 -9.45 -14.03
C LEU A 18 4.07 -8.71 -12.78
N ALA A 19 4.38 -7.43 -12.93
CA ALA A 19 4.63 -6.58 -11.78
C ALA A 19 3.32 -6.38 -11.00
N GLU A 20 3.42 -6.39 -9.68
CA GLU A 20 2.38 -5.95 -8.77
C GLU A 20 2.97 -4.87 -7.87
N TYR A 21 2.13 -3.92 -7.46
CA TYR A 21 2.53 -2.87 -6.53
C TYR A 21 1.36 -2.55 -5.60
N ARG A 22 1.70 -2.01 -4.42
CA ARG A 22 0.69 -1.56 -3.47
C ARG A 22 0.42 -0.08 -3.65
N ALA A 23 -0.85 0.28 -3.73
CA ALA A 23 -1.31 1.66 -3.71
C ALA A 23 -1.85 2.02 -2.32
N TYR A 24 -1.64 3.26 -1.92
CA TYR A 24 -2.00 3.80 -0.62
C TYR A 24 -2.81 5.08 -0.80
N GLN A 25 -3.92 5.16 -0.08
CA GLN A 25 -4.60 6.42 0.18
C GLN A 25 -4.08 6.97 1.51
N LEU A 26 -3.42 8.12 1.43
CA LEU A 26 -2.85 8.82 2.57
C LEU A 26 -3.66 10.07 2.86
N VAL A 27 -3.78 10.41 4.14
CA VAL A 27 -4.35 11.67 4.61
C VAL A 27 -3.22 12.48 5.20
N ILE A 28 -3.00 13.68 4.67
CA ILE A 28 -2.08 14.65 5.24
C ILE A 28 -2.90 15.69 5.98
N VAL A 29 -2.66 15.81 7.28
CA VAL A 29 -3.34 16.75 8.18
C VAL A 29 -2.33 17.78 8.63
N ASN A 30 -2.67 19.06 8.53
CA ASN A 30 -1.93 20.11 9.19
C ASN A 30 -2.58 20.39 10.54
N GLU A 31 -1.92 20.02 11.63
CA GLU A 31 -2.45 20.16 12.99
C GLU A 31 -2.58 21.63 13.42
N THR A 32 -1.85 22.54 12.77
CA THR A 32 -1.88 23.97 13.09
C THR A 32 -3.07 24.68 12.45
N THR A 33 -3.40 24.34 11.20
CA THR A 33 -4.50 24.97 10.45
C THR A 33 -5.79 24.14 10.48
N GLY A 34 -5.72 22.87 10.87
CA GLY A 34 -6.82 21.90 10.75
C GLY A 34 -7.12 21.47 9.31
N SER A 35 -6.27 21.83 8.33
CA SER A 35 -6.51 21.46 6.94
C SER A 35 -6.13 20.01 6.67
N GLU A 36 -6.96 19.30 5.90
CA GLU A 36 -6.71 17.92 5.49
C GLU A 36 -6.68 17.78 3.97
N LYS A 37 -5.79 16.95 3.46
CA LYS A 37 -5.76 16.56 2.04
C LYS A 37 -5.57 15.05 1.89
N ARG A 38 -6.33 14.44 0.99
CA ARG A 38 -6.18 13.03 0.60
C ARG A 38 -5.36 12.93 -0.67
N ILE A 39 -4.39 12.03 -0.66
CA ILE A 39 -3.52 11.77 -1.82
C ILE A 39 -3.40 10.27 -2.07
N LEU A 40 -3.12 9.92 -3.32
CA LEU A 40 -2.73 8.57 -3.70
C LEU A 40 -1.21 8.48 -3.85
N SER A 41 -0.63 7.40 -3.34
CA SER A 41 0.80 7.15 -3.43
C SER A 41 1.11 5.66 -3.56
N THR A 42 2.26 5.34 -4.15
CA THR A 42 2.85 3.99 -4.09
C THR A 42 3.71 3.78 -2.85
N PHE A 43 3.95 4.84 -2.08
CA PHE A 43 4.67 4.81 -0.81
C PHE A 43 3.67 4.77 0.34
N ASP A 44 3.94 3.95 1.35
CA ASP A 44 3.20 4.02 2.60
C ASP A 44 3.49 5.34 3.35
N HIS A 45 2.73 5.64 4.40
CA HIS A 45 2.89 6.86 5.20
C HIS A 45 4.31 7.06 5.78
N ILE A 46 5.05 5.99 6.10
CA ILE A 46 6.40 6.06 6.65
C ILE A 46 7.38 6.42 5.54
N GLN A 47 7.31 5.70 4.42
CA GLN A 47 8.14 5.94 3.24
C GLN A 47 7.85 7.32 2.64
N TYR A 48 6.57 7.71 2.57
CA TYR A 48 6.14 8.98 2.02
C TYR A 48 6.83 10.14 2.73
N ARG A 49 6.89 10.13 4.06
CA ARG A 49 7.58 11.15 4.84
C ARG A 49 9.08 11.24 4.51
N GLY A 50 9.71 10.10 4.19
CA GLY A 50 11.12 10.06 3.80
C GLY A 50 11.41 10.62 2.41
N TYR A 51 10.48 10.47 1.46
CA TYR A 51 10.64 10.93 0.08
C TYR A 51 10.08 12.34 -0.17
N PHE A 52 8.93 12.63 0.43
CA PHE A 52 8.20 13.89 0.31
C PHE A 52 8.22 14.55 1.67
N GLY A 53 9.11 15.53 1.85
CA GLY A 53 9.16 16.31 3.08
C GLY A 53 7.79 16.89 3.41
N LEU A 54 7.42 16.87 4.69
CA LEU A 54 6.18 17.46 5.19
C LEU A 54 6.45 18.90 5.62
N ALA A 55 5.49 19.79 5.41
CA ALA A 55 5.57 21.15 5.94
C ALA A 55 5.50 21.12 7.49
N PRO A 56 5.95 22.18 8.19
CA PRO A 56 5.82 22.27 9.63
C PRO A 56 4.35 22.10 10.08
N GLY A 57 4.13 21.21 11.05
CA GLY A 57 2.79 20.88 11.56
C GLY A 57 1.98 19.93 10.67
N GLU A 58 2.49 19.51 9.50
CA GLU A 58 1.87 18.45 8.71
C GLU A 58 2.25 17.06 9.24
N GLN A 59 1.25 16.19 9.32
CA GLN A 59 1.38 14.77 9.63
C GLN A 59 0.73 13.95 8.51
N VAL A 60 1.30 12.79 8.21
CA VAL A 60 0.77 11.87 7.20
C VAL A 60 0.27 10.59 7.88
N PHE A 61 -0.95 10.21 7.54
CA PHE A 61 -1.63 9.04 8.07
C PHE A 61 -2.02 8.09 6.94
N TYR A 62 -2.07 6.80 7.28
CA TYR A 62 -2.56 5.76 6.40
C TYR A 62 -4.08 5.60 6.57
N GLU A 63 -4.83 5.68 5.47
CA GLU A 63 -6.29 5.49 5.48
C GLU A 63 -6.68 4.12 4.91
N LYS A 64 -6.20 3.77 3.71
CA LYS A 64 -6.42 2.46 3.08
C LYS A 64 -5.32 2.10 2.08
N SER A 65 -5.20 0.82 1.75
CA SER A 65 -4.36 0.33 0.64
C SER A 65 -5.05 -0.78 -0.13
N TRP A 66 -4.61 -0.95 -1.38
CA TRP A 66 -5.03 -2.04 -2.24
C TRP A 66 -3.87 -2.50 -3.12
N MET A 67 -4.00 -3.71 -3.67
CA MET A 67 -3.06 -4.23 -4.65
C MET A 67 -3.42 -3.71 -6.03
N CYS A 68 -2.41 -3.30 -6.78
CA CYS A 68 -2.52 -2.95 -8.19
C CYS A 68 -1.68 -3.93 -9.03
N TYR A 69 -2.26 -4.39 -10.13
CA TYR A 69 -1.54 -5.17 -11.14
C TYR A 69 -0.92 -4.23 -12.18
N GLY A 70 0.29 -4.55 -12.63
CA GLY A 70 1.06 -3.76 -13.58
C GLY A 70 2.21 -2.97 -12.93
N ASN A 71 2.70 -1.95 -13.62
CA ASN A 71 3.79 -1.09 -13.16
C ASN A 71 3.41 0.39 -13.18
N THR A 72 4.11 1.18 -12.38
CA THR A 72 4.00 2.65 -12.31
C THR A 72 5.09 3.38 -13.09
N SER A 73 5.87 2.66 -13.91
CA SER A 73 6.87 3.23 -14.82
C SER A 73 6.23 4.22 -15.80
N TYR A 74 7.03 5.17 -16.31
CA TYR A 74 6.57 6.21 -17.26
C TYR A 74 5.42 7.07 -16.73
N HIS A 75 5.38 7.32 -15.42
CA HIS A 75 4.35 8.15 -14.77
C HIS A 75 2.92 7.68 -15.03
N LYS A 76 2.73 6.36 -15.20
CA LYS A 76 1.39 5.78 -15.31
C LYS A 76 0.57 6.10 -14.07
N PRO A 77 -0.75 6.35 -14.23
CA PRO A 77 -1.62 6.62 -13.10
C PRO A 77 -1.71 5.41 -12.16
N ILE A 78 -1.85 5.69 -10.87
CA ILE A 78 -2.12 4.67 -9.84
C ILE A 78 -3.50 4.07 -10.09
N CYS A 79 -3.64 2.75 -9.95
CA CYS A 79 -4.91 2.08 -10.19
C CYS A 79 -5.99 2.53 -9.18
N PRO A 80 -7.27 2.61 -9.55
CA PRO A 80 -8.32 3.06 -8.65
C PRO A 80 -8.52 2.08 -7.49
N PRO A 81 -9.01 2.55 -6.32
CA PRO A 81 -9.34 1.67 -5.22
C PRO A 81 -10.45 0.69 -5.63
N PRO A 82 -10.47 -0.53 -5.06
CA PRO A 82 -11.58 -1.44 -5.26
C PRO A 82 -12.87 -0.84 -4.69
N PRO A 83 -14.04 -1.27 -5.20
CA PRO A 83 -15.33 -0.87 -4.64
C PRO A 83 -15.38 -1.14 -3.14
N GLU A 84 -15.97 -0.21 -2.38
CA GLU A 84 -16.14 -0.39 -0.94
C GLU A 84 -17.06 -1.58 -0.69
N LEU A 85 -16.56 -2.57 0.04
CA LEU A 85 -17.39 -3.65 0.52
C LEU A 85 -18.35 -3.08 1.57
N PRO A 86 -19.64 -3.50 1.58
CA PRO A 86 -20.54 -3.11 2.65
C PRO A 86 -19.92 -3.50 4.00
N PRO A 87 -20.11 -2.68 5.05
CA PRO A 87 -19.56 -2.99 6.36
C PRO A 87 -20.00 -4.38 6.78
N ALA A 88 -19.02 -5.23 7.13
CA ALA A 88 -19.31 -6.56 7.64
C ALA A 88 -20.25 -6.41 8.83
N THR A 89 -21.46 -6.94 8.73
CA THR A 89 -22.45 -6.94 9.80
C THR A 89 -21.94 -7.83 10.93
N GLY A 90 -21.21 -7.24 11.88
CA GLY A 90 -21.05 -7.77 13.23
C GLY A 90 -19.83 -8.66 13.48
N GLN A 91 -18.74 -8.03 13.94
CA GLN A 91 -17.96 -8.58 15.05
C GLN A 91 -17.95 -7.56 16.18
N LYS A 92 -18.99 -7.61 17.02
CA LYS A 92 -18.90 -7.05 18.38
C LYS A 92 -17.85 -7.90 19.10
N THR A 93 -16.63 -7.39 19.21
CA THR A 93 -15.61 -7.96 20.09
C THR A 93 -16.15 -7.86 21.52
N ASN A 94 -16.53 -9.00 22.09
CA ASN A 94 -16.90 -9.10 23.49
C ASN A 94 -15.61 -8.96 24.34
N SER A 95 -15.09 -7.75 24.45
CA SER A 95 -14.02 -7.40 25.38
C SER A 95 -14.66 -7.13 26.74
N ARG A 96 -15.04 -8.19 27.45
CA ARG A 96 -15.42 -8.10 28.86
C ARG A 96 -14.90 -9.34 29.60
N ASN A 97 -14.11 -9.06 30.64
CA ASN A 97 -13.47 -9.96 31.61
C ASN A 97 -12.15 -10.64 31.23
N ARG A 98 -11.06 -9.86 31.32
CA ARG A 98 -9.79 -10.38 31.88
C ARG A 98 -9.57 -9.72 33.25
N THR A 99 -10.37 -10.12 34.23
CA THR A 99 -10.16 -9.77 35.63
C THR A 99 -9.07 -10.68 36.19
N ARG A 100 -7.86 -10.13 36.24
CA ARG A 100 -6.82 -10.30 37.27
C ARG A 100 -7.22 -11.28 38.41
N THR A 101 -6.75 -12.51 38.35
CA THR A 101 -6.65 -13.38 39.53
C THR A 101 -5.19 -13.38 39.97
N HIS A 102 -4.93 -12.65 41.04
CA HIS A 102 -3.70 -12.73 41.82
C HIS A 102 -3.99 -13.74 42.93
N SER A 103 -3.25 -14.85 42.97
CA SER A 103 -3.14 -15.76 44.11
C SER A 103 -1.81 -16.47 44.01
#